data_AF-A0A2A4W1V3-F1
#
_entry.id   AF-A0A2A4W1V3-F1
#
_cell.length_a   1.000
_cell.length_b   1.000
_cell.length_c   1.000
_cell.angle_alpha   90.00
_cell.angle_beta   90.00
_cell.angle_gamma   90.00
#
_symmetry.space_group_name_H-M   'P 1'
#
loop_
_entity.id
_entity.type
_entity.pdbx_description
1 polymer ?
#
loop_
_entity_poly.entity_id
_entity_poly.type
_entity_poly.pdbx_seq_one_letter_code
_entity_poly.pdbx_strand_id
1 'polypeptide(L)' 'MTTNVPNYQQIVVAIDFSESSKTVAARALDIAQKNGAEIRDVHETSFGYGAQI' A
#
# COMPACT_ATOMS: atom_id res chain seq x y z
N MET A 1 3.45 -25.36 20.37
CA MET A 1 4.13 -24.66 19.25
C MET A 1 3.45 -23.32 19.10
N THR A 2 4.05 -22.24 19.61
CA THR A 2 3.52 -20.89 19.39
C THR A 2 4.01 -20.43 18.02
N THR A 3 3.13 -20.46 17.03
CA THR A 3 3.40 -19.85 15.72
C THR A 3 3.62 -18.35 15.97
N ASN A 4 4.78 -17.84 15.55
CA ASN A 4 5.09 -16.41 15.62
C ASN A 4 4.27 -15.71 14.52
N VAL A 5 2.99 -15.46 14.80
CA VAL A 5 2.11 -14.75 13.86
C VAL A 5 2.59 -13.31 13.78
N PRO A 6 2.91 -12.79 12.58
CA PRO A 6 3.31 -11.41 12.43
C PRO A 6 2.21 -10.48 12.98
N ASN A 7 2.58 -9.58 13.90
CA ASN A 7 1.68 -8.56 14.42
C ASN A 7 1.81 -7.28 13.59
N TYR A 8 1.18 -7.27 12.41
CA TYR A 8 1.18 -6.08 11.54
C TYR A 8 0.34 -4.98 12.18
N GLN A 9 0.95 -3.84 12.52
CA GLN A 9 0.22 -2.66 13.00
C GLN A 9 -0.17 -1.71 11.87
N GLN A 10 0.58 -1.72 10.76
CA GLN A 10 0.34 -0.88 9.60
C GLN A 10 0.73 -1.61 8.31
N ILE A 11 -0.06 -1.40 7.25
CA ILE A 11 0.20 -1.88 5.90
C ILE A 11 0.31 -0.67 4.98
N VAL A 12 1.46 -0.51 4.34
CA VAL A 12 1.68 0.54 3.34
C VAL A 12 1.46 -0.05 1.95
N VAL A 13 0.65 0.62 1.13
CA VAL A 13 0.37 0.19 -0.23
C VAL A 13 0.72 1.30 -1.23
N ALA A 14 1.59 0.97 -2.19
CA ALA A 14 1.90 1.88 -3.30
C ALA A 14 0.81 1.77 -4.37
N ILE A 15 0.23 2.91 -4.74
CA ILE A 15 -0.84 3.01 -5.72
C ILE A 15 -0.32 3.84 -6.89
N ASP A 16 -0.43 3.32 -8.11
CA ASP A 16 -0.09 4.01 -9.36
C ASP A 16 -1.34 4.24 -10.26
N PHE A 17 -2.53 3.97 -9.72
CA PHE A 17 -3.83 4.02 -10.41
C PHE A 17 -3.98 3.05 -11.60
N SER A 18 -3.07 2.09 -11.77
CA SER A 18 -3.24 1.01 -12.75
C SER A 18 -4.34 0.04 -12.32
N GLU A 19 -4.89 -0.73 -13.27
CA GLU A 19 -5.81 -1.85 -12.94
C GLU A 19 -5.16 -2.86 -11.98
N SER A 20 -3.85 -3.11 -12.12
CA SER A 20 -3.11 -3.99 -11.23
C SER A 20 -3.05 -3.46 -9.79
N SER A 21 -2.93 -2.14 -9.60
CA SER A 21 -2.94 -1.54 -8.26
C SER A 21 -4.25 -1.77 -7.51
N LYS A 22 -5.38 -1.95 -8.21
CA LYS A 22 -6.67 -2.29 -7.58
C LYS A 22 -6.61 -3.63 -6.84
N THR A 23 -6.02 -4.65 -7.47
CA THR A 23 -5.87 -5.98 -6.86
C THR A 23 -4.92 -5.92 -5.66
N VAL A 24 -3.84 -5.15 -5.75
CA VAL A 24 -2.89 -4.96 -4.65
C VAL A 24 -3.55 -4.23 -3.47
N ALA A 25 -4.31 -3.16 -3.73
CA ALA A 25 -5.07 -2.43 -2.71
C ALA A 25 -6.11 -3.32 -2.01
N ALA A 26 -6.87 -4.11 -2.77
CA ALA A 26 -7.84 -5.05 -2.22
C ALA A 26 -7.16 -6.10 -1.32
N ARG A 27 -5.99 -6.61 -1.73
CA ARG A 27 -5.22 -7.56 -0.92
C ARG A 27 -4.65 -6.92 0.35
N ALA A 28 -4.14 -5.71 0.27
CA ALA A 28 -3.66 -4.97 1.42
C ALA A 28 -4.77 -4.74 2.45
N LEU A 29 -5.98 -4.39 2.00
CA LEU A 29 -7.14 -4.23 2.87
C LEU A 29 -7.53 -5.53 3.58
N ASP A 30 -7.57 -6.66 2.86
CA ASP A 30 -7.87 -7.97 3.46
C ASP A 30 -6.86 -8.35 4.55
N ILE A 31 -5.57 -8.10 4.31
CA ILE A 31 -4.52 -8.36 5.31
C ILE A 31 -4.68 -7.41 6.50
N ALA A 32 -4.97 -6.13 6.27
CA ALA A 32 -5.12 -5.13 7.33
C ALA A 32 -6.29 -5.50 8.26
N GLN A 33 -7.44 -5.85 7.69
CA GLN A 33 -8.64 -6.25 8.44
C GLN A 33 -8.39 -7.50 9.28
N LYS A 34 -7.70 -8.52 8.73
CA LYS A 34 -7.37 -9.75 9.45
C LYS A 34 -6.42 -9.54 10.63
N ASN A 35 -5.62 -8.48 10.61
CA ASN A 35 -4.62 -8.18 11.64
C ASN A 35 -4.99 -7.00 12.54
N GLY A 36 -6.13 -6.33 12.30
CA GLY A 36 -6.47 -5.08 12.99
C GLY A 36 -5.47 -3.94 12.72
N ALA A 37 -4.84 -3.95 11.53
CA ALA A 37 -3.82 -3.00 11.14
C ALA A 37 -4.41 -1.75 10.44
N GLU A 38 -3.72 -0.62 10.55
CA GLU A 38 -4.00 0.57 9.75
C GLU A 38 -3.53 0.35 8.30
N ILE A 39 -4.27 0.87 7.31
CA ILE A 39 -3.82 0.91 5.92
C ILE A 39 -3.42 2.34 5.54
N ARG A 40 -2.28 2.48 4.85
CA ARG A 40 -1.82 3.75 4.28
C ARG A 40 -1.47 3.59 2.82
N ASP A 41 -2.14 4.34 1.97
CA ASP A 41 -1.85 4.44 0.55
C ASP A 41 -0.80 5.54 0.28
N VAL A 42 0.12 5.25 -0.62
CA VAL A 42 1.13 6.20 -1.11
C VAL A 42 1.08 6.23 -2.64
N HIS A 43 1.06 7.43 -3.20
CA HIS A 43 1.15 7.66 -4.64
C HIS A 43 2.30 8.63 -4.91
N GLU A 44 3.21 8.24 -5.80
CA GLU A 44 4.28 9.14 -6.24
C GLU A 44 3.74 10.06 -7.35
N THR A 45 3.73 11.37 -7.07
CA THR A 45 3.47 12.38 -8.10
C THR A 45 4.80 12.96 -8.56
N SER A 46 5.16 12.74 -9.83
CA SER A 46 6.28 13.45 -10.45
C SER A 46 5.77 14.76 -11.07
N PHE A 47 6.33 15.88 -10.64
CA PHE A 47 6.15 17.16 -11.32
C PHE A 47 7.36 17.37 -12.23
N GLY A 48 7.13 17.45 -13.54
CA GLY A 48 8.19 17.76 -14.50
C GLY A 48 8.74 19.17 -14.25
N TYR A 49 10.01 19.27 -13.87
CA TYR A 49 10.73 20.54 -13.96
C TYR A 49 10.86 20.90 -15.44
N GLY A 50 10.19 21.98 -15.86
CA GLY A 50 10.18 22.45 -17.23
C GLY A 50 11.59 22.68 -17.75
N ALA A 51 11.90 22.09 -18.90
CA ALA A 51 13.02 22.52 -19.71
C ALA A 51 12.73 23.96 -20.21
N GLN A 52 13.32 24.95 -19.54
CA GLN A 52 13.62 26.25 -20.11
C GLN A 52 15.15 26.32 -20.29
N ILE A 53 15.61 26.12 -21.52
CA ILE A 53 16.79 26.76 -22.12
C ILE A 53 16.57 26.82 -23.63
#